data_AF-A0A0D7KEF2-F1
#
_entry.id   AF-A0A0D7KEF2-F1
#
_cell.length_a   1.000
_cell.length_b   1.000
_cell.length_c   1.000
_cell.angle_alpha   90.00
_cell.angle_beta   90.00
_cell.angle_gamma   90.00
#
_symmetry.space_group_name_H-M   'P 1'
#
loop_
_entity.id
_entity.type
_entity.pdbx_description
1 polymer ?
#
loop_
_entity_poly.entity_id
_entity_poly.type
_entity_poly.pdbx_seq_one_letter_code
_entity_poly.pdbx_strand_id
1 'polypeptide(L)'
;MSDENVKGIFVNIFGGIMRCDVIANGVVEAAKQIGLDRPLVVRLEGTNVEIGKRILNESGLNIVAADSMADGAQKIVALVQ
;
A
#
# COMPACT_ATOMS: atom_id res chain seq x y z
N MET A 1 -9.39 -3.77 -11.94
CA MET A 1 -10.51 -3.37 -11.04
C MET A 1 -11.85 -3.90 -11.55
N SER A 2 -11.86 -5.12 -12.09
CA SER A 2 -13.00 -5.66 -12.82
C SER A 2 -14.12 -6.20 -11.92
N ASP A 3 -13.90 -6.22 -10.61
CA ASP A 3 -14.92 -6.54 -9.61
C ASP A 3 -15.44 -5.25 -8.96
N GLU A 4 -16.73 -4.99 -9.17
CA GLU A 4 -17.45 -3.83 -8.65
C GLU A 4 -17.64 -3.89 -7.13
N ASN A 5 -17.55 -5.07 -6.52
CA ASN A 5 -17.72 -5.25 -5.07
C ASN A 5 -16.48 -4.85 -4.27
N VAL A 6 -15.32 -4.72 -4.91
CA VAL A 6 -14.08 -4.31 -4.24
C VAL A 6 -14.19 -2.85 -3.84
N LYS A 7 -14.27 -2.56 -2.54
CA LYS A 7 -14.35 -1.18 -2.01
C LYS A 7 -13.00 -0.60 -1.62
N GLY A 8 -12.02 -1.45 -1.35
CA GLY A 8 -10.67 -1.04 -1.00
C GLY A 8 -9.70 -2.20 -1.16
N ILE A 9 -8.41 -1.87 -1.18
CA ILE A 9 -7.34 -2.83 -1.45
C ILE A 9 -6.38 -2.80 -0.26
N PHE A 10 -6.10 -3.98 0.30
CA PHE A 10 -5.05 -4.15 1.30
C PHE A 10 -3.96 -5.06 0.74
N VAL A 11 -2.74 -4.54 0.63
CA VAL A 11 -1.59 -5.27 0.11
C VAL A 11 -0.60 -5.48 1.26
N ASN A 12 -0.23 -6.73 1.50
CA ASN A 12 0.74 -7.09 2.53
C ASN A 12 1.95 -7.78 1.87
N ILE A 13 3.12 -7.13 1.92
CA ILE A 13 4.33 -7.57 1.22
C ILE A 13 5.47 -7.78 2.21
N PHE A 14 6.05 -8.98 2.17
CA PHE A 14 7.31 -9.30 2.83
C PHE A 14 8.44 -9.19 1.80
N GLY A 15 9.27 -8.17 1.94
CA GLY A 15 10.39 -7.85 1.05
C GLY A 15 11.42 -8.97 0.97
N GLY A 16 11.63 -9.75 2.05
CA GLY A 16 12.57 -10.88 2.04
C GLY A 16 13.96 -10.45 1.53
N ILE A 17 14.32 -10.90 0.31
CA ILE A 17 15.57 -10.53 -0.39
C ILE A 17 15.48 -9.14 -1.05
N MET A 18 14.29 -8.71 -1.46
CA MET A 18 14.04 -7.43 -2.09
C MET A 18 13.94 -6.29 -1.05
N ARG A 19 14.38 -5.10 -1.45
CA ARG A 19 14.29 -3.89 -0.61
C ARG A 19 12.90 -3.26 -0.69
N CYS A 20 12.33 -2.88 0.45
CA CYS A 20 11.01 -2.27 0.54
C CYS A 20 10.90 -0.93 -0.21
N ASP A 21 11.99 -0.18 -0.39
CA ASP A 21 11.98 1.04 -1.20
C ASP A 21 11.75 0.79 -2.68
N VAL A 22 12.30 -0.30 -3.25
CA VAL A 22 12.05 -0.68 -4.65
C VAL A 22 10.60 -1.11 -4.83
N ILE A 23 10.10 -1.90 -3.88
CA ILE A 23 8.70 -2.36 -3.87
C ILE A 23 7.75 -1.17 -3.77
N ALA A 24 7.99 -0.23 -2.85
CA ALA A 24 7.16 0.96 -2.67
C ALA A 24 7.08 1.81 -3.95
N ASN A 25 8.22 2.05 -4.63
CA ASN A 25 8.22 2.75 -5.90
C ASN A 25 7.39 2.02 -6.97
N GLY A 26 7.52 0.70 -7.06
CA GLY A 26 6.71 -0.11 -7.97
C GLY A 26 5.21 -0.01 -7.70
N VAL A 27 4.82 -0.02 -6.42
CA VAL A 27 3.41 0.16 -6.02
C VAL A 27 2.90 1.55 -6.40
N VAL A 28 3.68 2.60 -6.15
CA VAL A 28 3.31 3.98 -6.51
C VAL A 28 3.13 4.12 -8.03
N GLU A 29 4.08 3.63 -8.83
CA GLU A 29 3.98 3.71 -10.28
C GLU A 29 2.81 2.89 -10.84
N ALA A 30 2.57 1.69 -10.31
CA ALA A 30 1.40 0.91 -10.69
C ALA A 30 0.10 1.65 -10.35
N ALA A 31 0.00 2.25 -9.16
CA ALA A 31 -1.18 3.00 -8.72
C ALA A 31 -1.45 4.25 -9.57
N LYS A 32 -0.40 4.95 -10.04
CA LYS A 32 -0.54 6.05 -11.00
C LYS A 32 -1.06 5.57 -12.35
N GLN A 33 -0.49 4.49 -12.89
CA GLN A 33 -0.85 3.99 -14.22
C GLN A 33 -2.28 3.49 -14.30
N ILE A 34 -2.77 2.84 -13.24
CA ILE A 34 -4.14 2.32 -13.20
C ILE A 34 -5.18 3.38 -12.83
N GLY A 35 -4.76 4.57 -12.39
CA GLY A 35 -5.66 5.63 -11.95
C GLY A 35 -6.51 5.21 -10.76
N LEU A 36 -5.86 4.71 -9.70
CA LEU A 36 -6.55 4.11 -8.56
C LEU A 36 -7.52 5.10 -7.88
N ASP A 37 -8.82 4.81 -7.92
CA ASP A 37 -9.91 5.62 -7.34
C ASP A 37 -10.36 5.10 -5.94
N ARG A 38 -9.93 3.89 -5.57
CA ARG A 38 -10.26 3.22 -4.30
C ARG A 38 -9.08 3.31 -3.31
N PRO A 39 -9.35 3.34 -1.99
CA PRO A 39 -8.29 3.39 -0.99
C PRO A 39 -7.39 2.16 -1.04
N LEU A 40 -6.08 2.38 -0.95
CA LEU A 40 -5.06 1.35 -0.89
C LEU A 40 -4.29 1.45 0.43
N VAL A 41 -4.27 0.36 1.18
CA VAL A 41 -3.41 0.21 2.37
C VAL A 41 -2.30 -0.77 2.05
N VAL A 42 -1.06 -0.42 2.37
CA VAL A 42 0.12 -1.24 2.09
C VAL A 42 0.92 -1.49 3.35
N ARG A 43 1.11 -2.76 3.70
CA ARG A 43 2.07 -3.18 4.73
C ARG A 43 3.35 -3.68 4.05
N LEU A 44 4.48 -3.11 4.48
CA LEU A 44 5.82 -3.51 4.07
C LEU A 44 6.58 -4.08 5.27
N GLU A 45 7.21 -5.24 5.08
CA GLU A 45 8.08 -5.89 6.06
C GLU A 45 9.40 -6.29 5.38
N GLY A 46 10.56 -6.05 6.00
CA GLY A 46 11.88 -6.37 5.44
C GLY A 46 12.90 -5.24 5.56
N THR A 47 13.82 -5.16 4.60
CA THR A 47 14.89 -4.14 4.58
C THR A 47 14.38 -2.82 4.02
N ASN A 48 14.80 -1.69 4.61
CA ASN A 48 14.39 -0.33 4.22
C ASN A 48 12.88 -0.05 4.30
N VAL A 49 12.18 -0.69 5.24
CA VAL A 49 10.74 -0.47 5.47
C VAL A 49 10.41 1.00 5.69
N GLU A 50 11.18 1.71 6.52
CA GLU A 50 10.94 3.12 6.80
C GLU A 50 11.01 3.99 5.54
N ILE A 51 11.96 3.72 4.64
CA ILE A 51 12.07 4.41 3.36
C ILE A 51 10.88 4.05 2.46
N GLY A 52 10.50 2.77 2.40
CA GLY A 52 9.34 2.33 1.65
C GLY A 52 8.04 2.98 2.11
N LYS A 53 7.80 3.06 3.42
CA LYS A 53 6.65 3.75 4.01
C LYS A 53 6.65 5.24 3.65
N ARG A 54 7.81 5.89 3.71
CA ARG A 54 7.96 7.29 3.32
C ARG A 54 7.58 7.51 1.86
N ILE A 55 8.09 6.68 0.95
CA ILE A 55 7.74 6.73 -0.49
C ILE A 55 6.23 6.61 -0.70
N LEU A 56 5.57 5.68 -0.01
CA LEU A 56 4.12 5.50 -0.11
C LEU A 56 3.36 6.74 0.38
N ASN A 57 3.71 7.26 1.55
CA ASN A 57 3.03 8.42 2.17
C ASN A 57 3.29 9.74 1.42
N GLU A 58 4.47 9.91 0.81
CA GLU A 58 4.83 11.11 0.03
C GLU A 58 4.36 11.03 -1.44
N SER A 59 3.72 9.92 -1.85
CA SER A 59 3.32 9.68 -3.25
C SER A 59 2.24 10.63 -3.78
N GLY A 60 1.51 11.31 -2.89
CA GLY A 60 0.36 12.15 -3.24
C GLY A 60 -0.87 11.37 -3.73
N LEU A 61 -0.83 10.03 -3.63
CA LEU A 61 -1.94 9.13 -3.96
C LEU A 61 -2.71 8.74 -2.71
N ASN A 62 -3.90 8.15 -2.90
CA ASN A 62 -4.70 7.59 -1.80
C ASN A 62 -4.14 6.24 -1.32
N ILE A 63 -2.88 6.27 -0.90
CA ILE A 63 -2.12 5.13 -0.40
C ILE A 63 -1.73 5.40 1.04
N VAL A 64 -2.01 4.44 1.92
CA VAL A 64 -1.69 4.53 3.33
C VAL A 64 -0.74 3.40 3.71
N ALA A 65 0.40 3.75 4.29
CA ALA A 65 1.30 2.76 4.86
C ALA A 65 0.76 2.20 6.20
N ALA A 66 0.89 0.88 6.37
CA ALA A 66 0.54 0.18 7.61
C ALA A 66 1.79 -0.37 8.32
N ASP A 67 1.74 -0.34 9.65
CA ASP A 67 2.84 -0.77 10.51
C ASP A 67 2.77 -2.25 10.87
N SER A 68 1.55 -2.80 10.95
CA SER A 68 1.31 -4.21 11.27
C SER A 68 0.11 -4.75 10.49
N MET A 69 -0.09 -6.07 10.52
CA MET A 69 -1.25 -6.69 9.89
C MET A 69 -2.56 -6.16 10.49
N ALA A 70 -2.61 -6.05 11.82
CA ALA A 70 -3.78 -5.54 12.54
C ALA A 70 -4.05 -4.08 12.18
N ASP A 71 -3.01 -3.25 12.17
CA ASP A 71 -3.10 -1.84 11.78
C ASP A 71 -3.58 -1.70 10.32
N GLY A 72 -3.03 -2.48 9.39
CA GLY A 72 -3.45 -2.46 7.99
C GLY A 72 -4.90 -2.87 7.80
N ALA A 73 -5.35 -3.92 8.51
CA ALA A 73 -6.74 -4.35 8.49
C ALA A 73 -7.69 -3.30 9.06
N GLN A 74 -7.33 -2.65 10.18
CA GLN A 74 -8.15 -1.59 10.77
C GLN A 74 -8.23 -0.37 9.85
N LYS A 75 -7.11 0.05 9.26
CA LYS A 75 -7.05 1.18 8.33
C LYS A 75 -7.90 0.94 7.09
N ILE A 76 -7.79 -0.22 6.45
CA ILE A 76 -8.56 -0.46 5.22
C ILE A 76 -10.06 -0.51 5.51
N VAL A 77 -10.47 -1.12 6.62
CA VAL A 77 -11.89 -1.14 7.04
C VAL A 77 -12.40 0.27 7.28
N ALA A 78 -11.63 1.12 7.98
CA ALA A 78 -12.03 2.51 8.23
C ALA A 78 -12.14 3.36 6.96
N LEU A 79 -11.39 3.03 5.90
CA LEU A 79 -11.40 3.76 4.63
C LEU A 79 -12.53 3.31 3.66
N VAL A 80 -13.15 2.15 3.91
CA VAL A 80 -14.22 1.60 3.04
C VAL A 80 -15.60 1.60 3.70
N GLN A 81 -15.71 2.15 4.91
CA GLN A 81 -16.96 2.32 5.64
C GLN A 81 -17.76 3.53 5.13
#